data_AF-S3IU50-F1
#
_entry.id   AF-S3IU50-F1
#
_cell.length_a   1.000
_cell.length_b   1.000
_cell.length_c   1.000
_cell.angle_alpha   90.00
_cell.angle_beta   90.00
_cell.angle_gamma   90.00
#
_symmetry.space_group_name_H-M   'P 1'
#
loop_
_entity.id
_entity.type
_entity.pdbx_description
1 polymer ?
#
loop_
_entity_poly.entity_id
_entity_poly.type
_entity_poly.pdbx_seq_one_letter_code
_entity_poly.pdbx_strand_id
1 'polypeptide(L)'
;MDKPIDIEVVRTEALRKLGRNIVNFSKIEGILKYLLSVSQIEGLSTSTRNQLVDNYERFRKRTLGQLVKELHNTVLVDDSQSEPQLDSSELGMSWSFKATYSDSDFLNAQKQALSDIVLERNKLIHQDLALLNTSSIEDYYKLISFLDEQNPRLLAHLEELGWMLTSFIEGIKDLQEFIKSPDFHQFIHSSQSDA
;
A
#
# COMPACT_ATOMS: atom_id res chain seq x y z
N MET A 1 -34.62 -15.86 -32.94
CA MET A 1 -34.74 -16.75 -31.77
C MET A 1 -33.40 -16.76 -31.08
N ASP A 2 -33.25 -15.96 -30.03
CA ASP A 2 -32.07 -16.02 -29.19
C ASP A 2 -32.04 -17.36 -28.47
N LYS A 3 -30.91 -18.05 -28.53
CA LYS A 3 -30.68 -19.23 -27.71
C LYS A 3 -30.80 -18.80 -26.24
N PRO A 4 -31.47 -19.58 -25.37
CA PRO A 4 -31.47 -19.28 -23.95
C PRO A 4 -30.01 -19.21 -23.48
N ILE A 5 -29.63 -18.06 -22.95
CA ILE A 5 -28.28 -17.84 -22.40
C ILE A 5 -28.10 -18.87 -21.28
N ASP A 6 -27.05 -19.67 -21.42
CA ASP A 6 -26.71 -20.68 -20.43
C ASP A 6 -26.18 -20.00 -19.15
N ILE A 7 -26.87 -20.24 -18.03
CA ILE A 7 -26.48 -19.73 -16.71
C ILE A 7 -25.05 -20.10 -16.36
N GLU A 8 -24.54 -21.24 -16.83
CA GLU A 8 -23.15 -21.65 -16.59
C GLU A 8 -22.14 -20.72 -17.26
N VAL A 9 -22.48 -20.18 -18.45
CA VAL A 9 -21.62 -19.22 -19.15
C VAL A 9 -21.54 -17.91 -18.35
N VAL A 10 -22.68 -17.40 -17.88
CA VAL A 10 -22.74 -16.15 -17.10
C VAL A 10 -22.06 -16.33 -15.74
N ARG A 11 -22.30 -17.46 -15.07
CA ARG A 11 -21.65 -17.82 -13.81
C ARG A 11 -20.13 -17.89 -13.97
N THR A 12 -19.65 -18.57 -15.00
CA THR A 12 -18.21 -18.71 -15.26
C THR A 12 -17.54 -17.35 -15.42
N GLU A 13 -18.17 -16.44 -16.16
CA GLU A 13 -17.63 -15.08 -16.35
C GLU A 13 -17.66 -14.26 -15.05
N ALA A 14 -18.73 -14.36 -14.26
CA ALA A 14 -18.81 -13.72 -12.95
C ALA A 14 -17.69 -14.18 -12.00
N LEU A 15 -17.46 -15.50 -11.93
CA LEU A 15 -16.40 -16.07 -11.10
C LEU A 15 -15.00 -15.70 -11.59
N ARG A 16 -14.79 -15.62 -12.91
CA ARG A 16 -13.53 -15.15 -13.50
C ARG A 16 -13.22 -13.70 -13.10
N LYS A 17 -14.21 -12.81 -13.21
CA LYS A 17 -14.08 -11.40 -12.79
C LYS A 17 -13.90 -11.27 -11.27
N LEU A 18 -14.59 -12.11 -10.49
CA LEU A 18 -14.42 -12.15 -9.05
C LEU A 18 -12.98 -12.50 -8.71
N GLY A 19 -12.44 -13.56 -9.31
CA GLY A 19 -11.04 -13.95 -9.16
C GLY A 19 -10.07 -12.83 -9.49
N ARG A 20 -10.27 -12.11 -10.62
CA ARG A 20 -9.47 -10.92 -10.98
C ARG A 20 -9.46 -9.87 -9.85
N ASN A 21 -10.62 -9.50 -9.33
CA ASN A 21 -10.72 -8.46 -8.31
C ASN A 21 -10.11 -8.92 -6.98
N ILE A 22 -10.33 -10.17 -6.57
CA ILE A 22 -9.69 -10.77 -5.38
C ILE A 22 -8.17 -10.75 -5.50
N VAL A 23 -7.61 -11.13 -6.65
CA VAL A 23 -6.17 -11.06 -6.89
C VAL A 23 -5.67 -9.63 -6.76
N ASN A 24 -6.40 -8.63 -7.28
CA ASN A 24 -6.00 -7.23 -7.16
C ASN A 24 -6.03 -6.74 -5.71
N PHE A 25 -7.05 -7.09 -4.92
CA PHE A 25 -7.05 -6.81 -3.47
C PHE A 25 -5.85 -7.43 -2.76
N SER A 26 -5.51 -8.69 -3.09
CA SER A 26 -4.34 -9.37 -2.51
C SER A 26 -3.02 -8.70 -2.91
N LYS A 27 -2.90 -8.21 -4.15
CA LYS A 27 -1.73 -7.46 -4.60
C LYS A 27 -1.58 -6.13 -3.86
N ILE A 28 -2.67 -5.38 -3.68
CA ILE A 28 -2.69 -4.14 -2.89
C ILE A 28 -2.22 -4.44 -1.46
N GLU A 29 -2.79 -5.47 -0.84
CA GLU A 29 -2.40 -5.90 0.51
C GLU A 29 -0.90 -6.26 0.58
N GLY A 30 -0.40 -7.00 -0.42
CA GLY A 30 1.01 -7.38 -0.51
C GLY A 30 1.96 -6.19 -0.63
N ILE A 31 1.63 -5.20 -1.48
CA ILE A 31 2.43 -3.98 -1.63
C ILE A 31 2.44 -3.19 -0.33
N LEU A 32 1.29 -3.01 0.32
CA LEU A 32 1.21 -2.30 1.60
C LEU A 32 2.03 -2.99 2.69
N LYS A 33 2.01 -4.33 2.75
CA LYS A 33 2.84 -5.10 3.70
C LYS A 33 4.32 -4.80 3.52
N TYR A 34 4.78 -4.79 2.27
CA TYR A 34 6.17 -4.49 1.96
C TYR A 34 6.50 -3.04 2.28
N LEU A 35 5.72 -2.09 1.76
CA LEU A 35 5.93 -0.65 1.96
C LEU A 35 6.00 -0.28 3.44
N LEU A 36 5.06 -0.76 4.26
CA LEU A 36 5.06 -0.50 5.71
C LEU A 36 6.21 -1.19 6.45
N SER A 37 6.71 -2.32 5.94
CA SER A 37 7.85 -2.98 6.57
C SER A 37 9.16 -2.19 6.42
N VAL A 38 9.23 -1.34 5.40
CA VAL A 38 10.43 -0.55 5.04
C VAL A 38 10.27 0.95 5.29
N SER A 39 9.07 1.42 5.62
CA SER A 39 8.78 2.86 5.76
C SER A 39 9.38 3.50 7.01
N GLN A 40 9.68 2.71 8.05
CA GLN A 40 10.29 3.21 9.29
C GLN A 40 11.29 2.20 9.84
N ILE A 41 12.52 2.65 10.03
CA ILE A 41 13.63 1.89 10.59
C ILE A 41 14.30 2.76 11.66
N GLU A 42 14.55 2.19 12.83
CA GLU A 42 15.09 2.92 13.98
C GLU A 42 16.39 2.24 14.42
N GLY A 43 17.46 3.03 14.56
CA GLY A 43 18.75 2.52 15.03
C GLY A 43 19.46 1.68 13.97
N LEU A 44 20.10 2.35 13.01
CA LEU A 44 20.92 1.74 11.98
C LEU A 44 22.18 1.08 12.58
N SER A 45 22.05 -0.13 13.14
CA SER A 45 23.12 -0.97 13.69
C SER A 45 23.01 -2.41 13.15
N THR A 46 23.77 -3.38 13.68
CA THR A 46 23.56 -4.81 13.37
C THR A 46 22.12 -5.31 13.60
N SER A 47 21.30 -4.55 14.35
CA SER A 47 19.87 -4.81 14.55
C SER A 47 18.99 -4.51 13.33
N THR A 48 19.44 -3.74 12.34
CA THR A 48 18.58 -3.24 11.25
C THR A 48 18.03 -4.35 10.35
N ARG A 49 18.85 -5.37 10.07
CA ARG A 49 18.39 -6.54 9.31
C ARG A 49 17.30 -7.30 10.08
N ASN A 50 17.46 -7.41 11.40
CA ASN A 50 16.47 -8.07 12.25
C ASN A 50 15.18 -7.24 12.31
N GLN A 51 15.28 -5.92 12.44
CA GLN A 51 14.12 -5.03 12.45
C GLN A 51 13.32 -5.09 11.14
N LEU A 52 13.98 -5.18 9.98
CA LEU A 52 13.30 -5.33 8.70
C LEU A 52 12.53 -6.66 8.63
N VAL A 53 13.13 -7.75 9.09
CA VAL A 53 12.49 -9.07 9.16
C VAL A 53 11.33 -9.05 10.15
N ASP A 54 11.51 -8.44 11.32
CA ASP A 54 10.49 -8.33 12.36
C ASP A 54 9.30 -7.48 11.89
N ASN A 55 9.58 -6.35 11.22
CA ASN A 55 8.57 -5.51 10.59
C ASN A 55 7.80 -6.28 9.51
N TYR A 56 8.51 -7.00 8.64
CA TYR A 56 7.87 -7.83 7.62
C TYR A 56 6.96 -8.90 8.25
N GLU A 57 7.43 -9.64 9.26
CA GLU A 57 6.64 -10.65 9.95
C GLU A 57 5.43 -10.04 10.71
N ARG A 58 5.59 -8.84 11.27
CA ARG A 58 4.51 -8.06 11.89
C ARG A 58 3.43 -7.71 10.87
N PHE A 59 3.81 -7.17 9.71
CA PHE A 59 2.84 -6.69 8.71
C PHE A 59 2.25 -7.82 7.87
N ARG A 60 3.00 -8.89 7.61
CA ARG A 60 2.55 -10.06 6.83
C ARG A 60 1.24 -10.67 7.34
N LYS A 61 0.99 -10.60 8.64
CA LYS A 61 -0.22 -11.13 9.30
C LYS A 61 -1.40 -10.15 9.33
N ARG A 62 -1.18 -8.87 8.98
CA ARG A 62 -2.22 -7.85 9.01
C ARG A 62 -3.13 -7.93 7.80
N THR A 63 -4.39 -7.56 8.00
CA THR A 63 -5.39 -7.46 6.93
C THR A 63 -5.28 -6.13 6.19
N LEU A 64 -5.81 -6.06 4.97
CA LEU A 64 -5.88 -4.84 4.18
C LEU A 64 -6.36 -3.62 4.98
N GLY A 65 -7.45 -3.75 5.75
CA GLY A 65 -7.97 -2.64 6.56
C GLY A 65 -7.02 -2.16 7.65
N GLN A 66 -6.28 -3.08 8.30
CA GLN A 66 -5.26 -2.72 9.27
C GLN A 66 -4.05 -2.04 8.62
N LEU A 67 -3.68 -2.46 7.41
CA LEU A 67 -2.56 -1.88 6.66
C LEU A 67 -2.88 -0.49 6.15
N VAL A 68 -4.08 -0.27 5.59
CA VAL A 68 -4.54 1.07 5.17
C VAL A 68 -4.53 2.03 6.37
N LYS A 69 -5.03 1.59 7.52
CA LYS A 69 -4.96 2.39 8.76
C LYS A 69 -3.53 2.73 9.16
N GLU A 70 -2.61 1.78 9.08
CA GLU A 70 -1.20 2.05 9.40
C GLU A 70 -0.58 3.04 8.41
N LEU A 71 -0.85 2.87 7.10
CA LEU A 71 -0.35 3.76 6.06
C LEU A 71 -0.78 5.21 6.29
N HIS A 72 -2.04 5.43 6.68
CA HIS A 72 -2.57 6.75 6.99
C HIS A 72 -1.84 7.45 8.14
N ASN A 73 -1.34 6.67 9.10
CA ASN A 73 -0.72 7.15 10.32
C ASN A 73 0.81 7.28 10.22
N THR A 74 1.43 6.69 9.18
CA THR A 74 2.89 6.57 9.09
C THR A 74 3.45 7.19 7.81
N VAL A 75 2.89 6.84 6.65
CA VAL A 75 3.41 7.27 5.35
C VAL A 75 2.65 8.48 4.82
N LEU A 76 1.33 8.49 4.95
CA LEU A 76 0.44 9.55 4.47
C LEU A 76 0.19 10.60 5.56
N VAL A 77 1.23 11.11 6.20
CA VAL A 77 1.12 12.11 7.26
C VAL A 77 1.45 13.51 6.75
N ASP A 78 0.84 14.53 7.34
CA ASP A 78 1.25 15.91 7.15
C ASP A 78 2.65 16.10 7.76
N ASP A 79 3.57 16.72 7.02
CA ASP A 79 4.99 16.81 7.36
C ASP A 79 5.25 17.53 8.69
N SER A 80 4.27 18.30 9.17
CA SER A 80 4.30 19.07 10.41
C SER A 80 4.36 18.25 11.72
N GLN A 81 4.34 16.91 11.70
CA GLN A 81 3.97 16.12 12.89
C GLN A 81 4.98 15.06 13.39
N SER A 82 6.22 14.96 12.91
CA SER A 82 7.12 13.94 13.47
C SER A 82 8.60 14.29 13.37
N GLU A 83 9.18 14.73 14.49
CA GLU A 83 10.61 14.62 14.74
C GLU A 83 10.91 13.23 15.31
N PRO A 84 11.96 12.53 14.82
CA PRO A 84 12.38 11.27 15.42
C PRO A 84 12.89 11.52 16.84
N GLN A 85 12.29 10.86 17.83
CA GLN A 85 12.84 10.81 19.18
C GLN A 85 13.99 9.80 19.20
N LEU A 86 15.21 10.29 19.08
CA LEU A 86 16.42 9.48 19.30
C LEU A 86 16.73 9.47 20.80
N ASP A 87 16.75 8.30 21.43
CA ASP A 87 17.33 8.14 22.77
C ASP A 87 18.82 8.50 22.69
N SER A 88 19.22 9.53 23.44
CA SER A 88 20.48 10.26 23.27
C SER A 88 21.74 9.53 23.78
N SER A 89 21.65 8.27 24.16
CA SER A 89 22.76 7.51 24.78
C SER A 89 23.63 6.74 23.80
N GLU A 90 23.21 6.50 22.55
CA GLU A 90 23.96 5.76 21.54
C GLU A 90 23.92 6.42 20.15
N LEU A 91 24.98 6.24 19.35
CA LEU A 91 24.99 6.68 17.95
C LEU A 91 23.97 5.85 17.15
N GLY A 92 22.87 6.49 16.76
CA GLY A 92 21.81 5.88 15.97
C GLY A 92 21.50 6.69 14.72
N MET A 93 21.12 6.00 13.66
CA MET A 93 20.44 6.60 12.51
C MET A 93 19.02 6.04 12.46
N SER A 94 18.03 6.91 12.31
CA SER A 94 16.66 6.55 12.00
C SER A 94 16.33 6.95 10.57
N TRP A 95 15.42 6.20 9.96
CA TRP A 95 14.89 6.49 8.64
C TRP A 95 13.38 6.44 8.70
N SER A 96 12.74 7.43 8.06
CA SER A 96 11.30 7.43 7.82
C SER A 96 11.00 7.83 6.38
N PHE A 97 10.06 7.15 5.75
CA PHE A 97 9.52 7.51 4.44
C PHE A 97 8.11 8.07 4.61
N LYS A 98 7.91 9.28 4.11
CA LYS A 98 6.62 9.98 4.08
C LYS A 98 6.32 10.39 2.65
N ALA A 99 5.07 10.18 2.22
CA ALA A 99 4.57 10.69 0.96
C ALA A 99 3.80 11.99 1.25
N THR A 100 4.40 13.12 0.84
CA THR A 100 3.83 14.45 1.02
C THR A 100 3.15 14.90 -0.27
N TYR A 101 2.02 15.58 -0.12
CA TYR A 101 1.28 16.18 -1.22
C TYR A 101 1.14 17.67 -0.95
N SER A 102 1.33 18.49 -1.98
CA SER A 102 1.22 19.95 -1.86
C SER A 102 -0.20 20.44 -1.53
N ASP A 103 -1.20 19.60 -1.81
CA ASP A 103 -2.61 19.87 -1.56
C ASP A 103 -3.14 18.90 -0.48
N SER A 104 -3.57 19.45 0.65
CA SER A 104 -4.12 18.65 1.76
C SER A 104 -5.46 17.99 1.41
N ASP A 105 -6.25 18.60 0.52
CA ASP A 105 -7.50 18.00 0.05
C ASP A 105 -7.21 16.78 -0.82
N PHE A 106 -6.16 16.84 -1.63
CA PHE A 106 -5.70 15.69 -2.40
C PHE A 106 -5.21 14.55 -1.50
N LEU A 107 -4.42 14.83 -0.47
CA LEU A 107 -3.99 13.82 0.51
C LEU A 107 -5.20 13.15 1.19
N ASN A 108 -6.20 13.93 1.59
CA ASN A 108 -7.43 13.40 2.20
C ASN A 108 -8.23 12.54 1.22
N ALA A 109 -8.31 12.95 -0.06
CA ALA A 109 -8.94 12.16 -1.11
C ALA A 109 -8.23 10.81 -1.31
N GLN A 110 -6.90 10.78 -1.31
CA GLN A 110 -6.12 9.54 -1.41
C GLN A 110 -6.38 8.60 -0.21
N LYS A 111 -6.40 9.14 1.02
CA LYS A 111 -6.76 8.37 2.22
C LYS A 111 -8.18 7.81 2.15
N GLN A 112 -9.13 8.62 1.69
CA GLN A 112 -10.51 8.18 1.56
C GLN A 112 -10.62 7.07 0.52
N ALA A 113 -9.99 7.22 -0.64
CA ALA A 113 -10.04 6.24 -1.70
C ALA A 113 -9.46 4.87 -1.27
N LEU A 114 -8.37 4.84 -0.50
CA LEU A 114 -7.85 3.61 0.10
C LEU A 114 -8.80 2.99 1.12
N SER A 115 -9.50 3.81 1.90
CA SER A 115 -10.53 3.34 2.84
C SER A 115 -11.73 2.73 2.11
N ASP A 116 -12.11 3.32 0.98
CA ASP A 116 -13.23 2.84 0.17
C ASP A 116 -12.94 1.45 -0.40
N ILE A 117 -11.71 1.14 -0.82
CA ILE A 117 -11.31 -0.22 -1.23
C ILE A 117 -11.56 -1.24 -0.12
N VAL A 118 -11.27 -0.89 1.15
CA VAL A 118 -11.48 -1.78 2.29
C VAL A 118 -12.97 -2.06 2.47
N LEU A 119 -13.79 -1.01 2.39
CA LEU A 119 -15.25 -1.11 2.48
C LEU A 119 -15.82 -1.95 1.34
N GLU A 120 -15.38 -1.68 0.11
CA GLU A 120 -15.78 -2.42 -1.07
C GLU A 120 -15.41 -3.90 -0.99
N ARG A 121 -14.19 -4.24 -0.56
CA ARG A 121 -13.75 -5.63 -0.35
C ARG A 121 -14.63 -6.32 0.69
N ASN A 122 -14.89 -5.65 1.81
CA ASN A 122 -15.70 -6.23 2.88
C ASN A 122 -17.15 -6.40 2.46
N LYS A 123 -17.73 -5.44 1.74
CA LYS A 123 -19.06 -5.55 1.15
C LYS A 123 -19.14 -6.73 0.18
N LEU A 124 -18.19 -6.83 -0.76
CA LEU A 124 -18.15 -7.93 -1.73
C LEU A 124 -18.12 -9.30 -1.02
N ILE A 125 -17.19 -9.48 -0.08
CA ILE A 125 -16.99 -10.78 0.59
C ILE A 125 -18.11 -11.12 1.58
N HIS A 126 -18.52 -10.17 2.42
CA HIS A 126 -19.40 -10.45 3.55
C HIS A 126 -20.87 -10.18 3.27
N GLN A 127 -21.21 -9.40 2.24
CA GLN A 127 -22.58 -9.04 1.91
C GLN A 127 -22.96 -9.60 0.54
N ASP A 128 -22.28 -9.16 -0.52
CA ASP A 128 -22.72 -9.45 -1.89
C ASP A 128 -22.62 -10.95 -2.23
N LEU A 129 -21.47 -11.58 -1.93
CA LEU A 129 -21.30 -13.02 -2.17
C LEU A 129 -22.13 -13.89 -1.22
N ALA A 130 -22.40 -13.42 0.00
CA ALA A 130 -23.20 -14.16 0.98
C ALA A 130 -24.68 -14.23 0.59
N LEU A 131 -25.17 -13.23 -0.14
CA LEU A 131 -26.57 -13.11 -0.56
C LEU A 131 -26.82 -13.51 -2.02
N LEU A 132 -25.78 -13.91 -2.75
CA LEU A 132 -25.87 -14.25 -4.17
C LEU A 132 -26.75 -15.48 -4.41
N ASN A 133 -27.83 -15.34 -5.18
CA ASN A 133 -28.63 -16.49 -5.61
C ASN A 133 -27.97 -17.19 -6.81
N THR A 134 -27.39 -18.36 -6.59
CA THR A 134 -26.66 -19.13 -7.60
C THR A 134 -27.51 -19.68 -8.75
N SER A 135 -28.84 -19.61 -8.62
CA SER A 135 -29.81 -19.99 -9.64
C SER A 135 -30.34 -18.78 -10.43
N SER A 136 -29.95 -17.56 -10.06
CA SER A 136 -30.37 -16.32 -10.72
C SER A 136 -29.31 -15.83 -11.71
N ILE A 137 -29.63 -15.85 -12.99
CA ILE A 137 -28.77 -15.24 -14.03
C ILE A 137 -28.62 -13.73 -13.79
N GLU A 138 -29.69 -13.07 -13.35
CA GLU A 138 -29.72 -11.62 -13.07
C GLU A 138 -28.75 -11.23 -11.95
N ASP A 139 -28.66 -12.06 -10.91
CA ASP A 139 -27.72 -11.82 -9.80
C ASP A 139 -26.27 -11.88 -10.28
N TYR A 140 -25.95 -12.82 -11.19
CA TYR A 140 -24.63 -12.88 -11.80
C TYR A 140 -24.35 -11.68 -12.71
N TYR A 141 -25.34 -11.16 -13.46
CA TYR A 141 -25.14 -9.94 -14.25
C TYR A 141 -24.87 -8.72 -13.36
N LYS A 142 -25.58 -8.57 -12.25
CA LYS A 142 -25.32 -7.51 -11.26
C LYS A 142 -23.92 -7.63 -10.68
N LEU A 143 -23.51 -8.85 -10.31
CA LEU A 143 -22.16 -9.11 -9.82
C LEU A 143 -21.10 -8.78 -10.88
N ILE A 144 -21.31 -9.16 -12.15
CA ILE A 144 -20.41 -8.82 -13.26
C ILE A 144 -20.26 -7.29 -13.41
N SER A 145 -21.38 -6.55 -13.47
CA SER A 145 -21.34 -5.08 -13.61
C SER A 145 -20.56 -4.45 -12.46
N PHE A 146 -20.87 -4.85 -11.23
CA PHE A 146 -20.18 -4.38 -10.03
C PHE A 146 -18.66 -4.64 -10.09
N LEU A 147 -18.26 -5.86 -10.45
CA LEU A 147 -16.85 -6.24 -10.51
C LEU A 147 -16.09 -5.50 -11.63
N ASP A 148 -16.74 -5.23 -12.76
CA ASP A 148 -16.15 -4.46 -13.85
C ASP A 148 -16.03 -2.98 -13.53
N GLU A 149 -16.99 -2.40 -12.82
CA GLU A 149 -16.90 -1.02 -12.31
C GLU A 149 -15.79 -0.88 -11.26
N GLN A 150 -15.61 -1.88 -10.40
CA GLN A 150 -14.60 -1.87 -9.34
C GLN A 150 -13.16 -2.01 -9.89
N ASN A 151 -12.95 -2.83 -10.91
CA ASN A 151 -11.61 -3.22 -11.32
C ASN A 151 -10.69 -2.05 -11.74
N PRO A 152 -11.14 -1.05 -12.53
CA PRO A 152 -10.32 0.12 -12.85
C PRO A 152 -9.81 0.88 -11.62
N ARG A 153 -10.64 1.01 -10.57
CA ARG A 153 -10.23 1.65 -9.32
C ARG A 153 -9.13 0.86 -8.62
N LEU A 154 -9.27 -0.48 -8.54
CA LEU A 154 -8.23 -1.33 -7.98
C LEU A 154 -6.90 -1.23 -8.73
N LEU A 155 -6.95 -1.12 -10.07
CA LEU A 155 -5.76 -0.95 -10.89
C LEU A 155 -5.08 0.40 -10.64
N ALA A 156 -5.86 1.49 -10.52
CA ALA A 156 -5.31 2.81 -10.19
C ALA A 156 -4.60 2.81 -8.83
N HIS A 157 -5.16 2.13 -7.83
CA HIS A 157 -4.51 1.99 -6.53
C HIS A 157 -3.24 1.13 -6.56
N LEU A 158 -3.22 0.08 -7.38
CA LEU A 158 -2.01 -0.72 -7.60
C LEU A 158 -0.90 0.12 -8.25
N GLU A 159 -1.26 0.96 -9.21
CA GLU A 159 -0.33 1.87 -9.87
C GLU A 159 0.24 2.90 -8.87
N GLU A 160 -0.61 3.58 -8.11
CA GLU A 160 -0.18 4.58 -7.11
C GLU A 160 0.74 3.96 -6.05
N LEU A 161 0.35 2.82 -5.48
CA LEU A 161 1.19 2.13 -4.49
C LEU A 161 2.49 1.59 -5.10
N GLY A 162 2.44 1.20 -6.38
CA GLY A 162 3.62 0.80 -7.15
C GLY A 162 4.60 1.96 -7.33
N TRP A 163 4.09 3.15 -7.67
CA TRP A 163 4.89 4.37 -7.74
C TRP A 163 5.53 4.69 -6.39
N MET A 164 4.75 4.70 -5.31
CA MET A 164 5.26 4.97 -3.97
C MET A 164 6.38 4.02 -3.56
N LEU A 165 6.20 2.72 -3.84
CA LEU A 165 7.22 1.71 -3.57
C LEU A 165 8.48 1.90 -4.43
N THR A 166 8.31 2.21 -5.70
CA THR A 166 9.43 2.42 -6.64
C THR A 166 10.24 3.64 -6.24
N SER A 167 9.57 4.77 -5.96
CA SER A 167 10.21 6.00 -5.48
C SER A 167 10.99 5.77 -4.18
N PHE A 168 10.46 4.96 -3.26
CA PHE A 168 11.19 4.58 -2.06
C PHE A 168 12.47 3.79 -2.39
N ILE A 169 12.37 2.76 -3.25
CA ILE A 169 13.52 1.94 -3.63
C ILE A 169 14.60 2.77 -4.34
N GLU A 170 14.18 3.68 -5.23
CA GLU A 170 15.08 4.59 -5.94
C GLU A 170 15.77 5.56 -4.98
N GLY A 171 15.01 6.21 -4.09
CA GLY A 171 15.61 7.11 -3.09
C GLY A 171 16.62 6.43 -2.17
N ILE A 172 16.41 5.15 -1.82
CA ILE A 172 17.40 4.36 -1.06
C ILE A 172 18.65 4.10 -1.89
N LYS A 173 18.53 3.80 -3.19
CA LYS A 173 19.69 3.60 -4.07
C LYS A 173 20.49 4.90 -4.22
N ASP A 174 19.80 6.02 -4.45
CA ASP A 174 20.44 7.33 -4.61
C ASP A 174 21.19 7.72 -3.34
N LEU A 175 20.60 7.49 -2.15
CA LEU A 175 21.31 7.69 -0.88
C LEU A 175 22.54 6.79 -0.77
N GLN A 176 22.41 5.50 -1.10
CA GLN A 176 23.53 4.57 -1.03
C GLN A 176 24.68 4.97 -1.96
N GLU A 177 24.37 5.52 -3.13
CA GLU A 177 25.35 6.05 -4.08
C GLU A 177 26.01 7.32 -3.54
N PHE A 178 25.23 8.26 -2.99
CA PHE A 178 25.74 9.48 -2.38
C PHE A 178 26.67 9.19 -1.20
N ILE A 179 26.29 8.32 -0.27
CA ILE A 179 27.14 7.96 0.89
C ILE A 179 28.50 7.38 0.45
N LYS A 180 28.55 6.68 -0.69
CA LYS A 180 29.78 6.10 -1.25
C LYS A 180 30.58 7.09 -2.09
N SER A 181 30.04 8.27 -2.39
CA SER A 181 30.70 9.24 -3.25
C SER A 181 31.69 10.12 -2.46
N PRO A 182 32.69 10.70 -3.14
CA PRO A 182 33.56 11.71 -2.54
C PRO A 182 32.79 12.95 -2.04
N ASP A 183 31.65 13.28 -2.65
CA ASP A 183 30.84 14.45 -2.30
C ASP A 183 30.30 14.35 -0.88
N PHE A 184 29.98 13.14 -0.40
CA PHE A 184 29.58 12.95 1.00
C PHE A 184 30.71 13.33 1.98
N HIS A 185 31.96 13.01 1.64
CA HIS A 185 33.10 13.39 2.49
C HIS A 185 33.26 14.91 2.53
N GLN A 186 33.08 15.57 1.38
CA GLN A 186 33.09 17.03 1.31
C GLN A 186 31.93 17.66 2.09
N PHE A 187 30.73 17.09 2.00
CA PHE A 187 29.55 17.53 2.76
C PHE A 187 29.77 17.46 4.27
N ILE A 188 30.35 16.37 4.78
CA ILE A 188 30.68 16.26 6.20
C ILE A 188 31.72 17.31 6.62
N HIS A 189 32.75 17.54 5.80
CA HIS A 189 33.78 18.54 6.11
C HIS A 189 33.27 19.99 6.07
N SER A 190 32.41 20.36 5.11
CA SER A 190 31.82 21.69 5.05
C SER A 190 30.84 21.95 6.20
N SER A 191 30.11 20.92 6.64
CA SER A 191 29.17 21.01 7.76
C SER A 191 29.87 21.24 9.11
N GLN A 192 31.16 20.87 9.23
CA GLN A 192 31.97 21.08 10.44
C GLN A 192 32.68 22.44 10.47
N SER A 193 32.80 23.16 9.35
CA SER A 193 33.45 24.49 9.35
C SER A 193 32.51 25.64 9.73
N ASP A 194 31.20 25.41 9.68
CA ASP A 194 30.16 26.40 9.97
C ASP A 194 29.61 26.28 11.40
N ALA A 195 30.23 25.47 12.27
CA ALA A 195 29.92 25.30 13.69
C ALA A 195 31.10 25.76 14.57
#